data_AF-E3GMR5-F1
#
_entry.id   AF-E3GMR5-F1
#
_cell.length_a   1.000
_cell.length_b   1.000
_cell.length_c   1.000
_cell.angle_alpha   90.00
_cell.angle_beta   90.00
_cell.angle_gamma   90.00
#
_symmetry.space_group_name_H-M   'P 1'
#
loop_
_entity.id
_entity.type
_entity.pdbx_description
1 polymer ?
#
loop_
_entity_poly.entity_id
_entity_poly.type
_entity_poly.pdbx_seq_one_letter_code
_entity_poly.pdbx_strand_id
1 'polypeptide(L)' 'MGEKVLFKEWLCARYSDDASYFGDLAKDVAEDKGFPDDGSADDFISYIESQGASEEALKVMSDAYALFIKGDN' A
#
# COMPACT_ATOMS: atom_id res chain seq x y z
N MET A 1 -6.80 9.10 22.52
CA MET A 1 -6.17 7.86 22.07
C MET A 1 -6.14 8.00 20.56
N GLY A 2 -4.99 8.34 19.98
CA GLY A 2 -4.91 8.56 18.53
C GLY A 2 -5.10 7.22 17.83
N GLU A 3 -6.01 7.15 16.87
CA GLU A 3 -6.17 5.96 16.03
C GLU A 3 -4.91 5.82 15.17
N LYS A 4 -4.25 4.66 15.24
CA LYS A 4 -3.13 4.33 14.35
C LYS A 4 -3.72 4.22 12.95
N VAL A 5 -3.35 5.11 12.04
CA VAL A 5 -3.76 5.03 10.64
C VAL A 5 -3.10 3.81 10.01
N LEU A 6 -3.88 2.98 9.33
CA LEU A 6 -3.38 1.80 8.63
C LEU A 6 -2.79 2.19 7.27
N PHE A 7 -1.76 1.46 6.83
CA PHE A 7 -1.13 1.72 5.53
C PHE A 7 -2.14 1.67 4.38
N LYS A 8 -3.01 0.65 4.37
CA LYS A 8 -4.07 0.48 3.38
C LYS A 8 -5.00 1.71 3.33
N GLU A 9 -5.44 2.19 4.48
CA GLU A 9 -6.32 3.36 4.59
C GLU A 9 -5.62 4.63 4.09
N TRP A 10 -4.37 4.85 4.51
CA TRP A 10 -3.57 5.99 4.07
C TRP A 10 -3.35 5.99 2.56
N LEU A 11 -3.01 4.83 1.99
CA LEU A 11 -2.74 4.67 0.56
C LEU A 11 -4.00 5.00 -0.25
N CYS A 12 -5.15 4.42 0.12
CA CYS A 12 -6.42 4.66 -0.56
C CYS A 12 -6.84 6.13 -0.43
N ALA A 13 -6.83 6.69 0.78
CA ALA A 13 -7.24 8.06 1.01
C ALA A 13 -6.41 9.09 0.22
N ARG A 14 -5.15 8.78 -0.10
CA ARG A 14 -4.23 9.71 -0.75
C ARG A 14 -4.12 9.53 -2.26
N TYR A 15 -4.29 8.32 -2.77
CA TYR A 15 -3.96 8.01 -4.16
C TYR A 15 -5.11 7.36 -4.97
N SER A 16 -6.27 7.01 -4.39
CA SER A 16 -7.34 6.32 -5.13
C SER A 16 -7.85 7.07 -6.39
N ASP A 17 -7.73 8.40 -6.44
CA ASP A 17 -8.10 9.21 -7.60
C ASP A 17 -6.92 9.56 -8.53
N ASP A 18 -5.71 9.07 -8.22
CA ASP A 18 -4.50 9.30 -9.02
C ASP A 18 -4.46 8.33 -10.23
N ALA A 19 -3.90 8.81 -11.34
CA ALA A 19 -3.62 8.05 -12.55
C ALA A 19 -2.15 7.56 -12.61
N SER A 20 -1.39 7.77 -11.52
CA SER A 20 -0.04 7.25 -11.33
C SER A 20 -0.05 5.80 -10.86
N TYR A 21 1.12 5.15 -10.84
CA TYR A 21 1.30 3.80 -10.30
C TYR A 21 0.86 3.69 -8.82
N PHE A 22 0.92 4.77 -8.05
CA PHE A 22 0.40 4.78 -6.67
C PHE A 22 -1.13 4.66 -6.66
N GLY A 23 -1.82 5.29 -7.61
CA GLY A 23 -3.27 5.20 -7.72
C GLY A 23 -3.75 3.85 -8.22
N ASP A 24 -3.01 3.23 -9.14
CA ASP A 24 -3.27 1.84 -9.54
C ASP A 24 -3.10 0.89 -8.36
N LEU A 25 -1.99 0.98 -7.63
CA LEU A 25 -1.77 0.19 -6.41
C LEU A 25 -2.87 0.41 -5.35
N ALA A 26 -3.30 1.66 -5.17
CA ALA A 26 -4.35 2.00 -4.22
C ALA A 26 -5.70 1.34 -4.58
N LYS A 27 -6.04 1.29 -5.87
CA LYS A 27 -7.27 0.62 -6.35
C LYS A 27 -7.17 -0.88 -6.17
N ASP A 28 -6.04 -1.48 -6.58
CA ASP A 28 -5.81 -2.93 -6.44
C ASP A 28 -5.94 -3.38 -4.98
N VAL A 29 -5.29 -2.67 -4.06
CA VAL A 29 -5.35 -2.95 -2.62
C VAL A 29 -6.73 -2.71 -2.02
N ALA A 30 -7.47 -1.70 -2.51
CA ALA A 30 -8.84 -1.42 -2.06
C ALA A 30 -9.81 -2.54 -2.45
N GLU A 31 -9.66 -3.10 -3.65
CA GLU A 31 -10.49 -4.20 -4.14
C GLU A 31 -10.07 -5.56 -3.56
N ASP A 32 -8.81 -5.70 -3.12
CA ASP A 32 -8.31 -6.91 -2.47
C ASP A 32 -8.76 -7.03 -1.01
N LYS A 33 -9.70 -7.95 -0.77
CA LYS A 33 -10.24 -8.29 0.56
C LYS A 33 -9.27 -9.12 1.40
N GLY A 34 -8.27 -9.75 0.79
CA GLY A 34 -7.23 -10.53 1.47
C GLY A 34 -6.02 -9.68 1.88
N PHE A 35 -5.92 -8.44 1.39
CA PHE A 35 -4.81 -7.57 1.69
C PHE A 35 -4.72 -7.31 3.20
N PRO A 36 -3.54 -7.48 3.83
CA PRO A 36 -3.39 -7.35 5.27
C PRO A 36 -3.64 -5.90 5.74
N ASP A 37 -4.28 -5.76 6.89
CA ASP A 37 -4.61 -4.45 7.46
C ASP A 37 -3.41 -3.80 8.17
N ASP A 38 -2.50 -4.60 8.73
CA ASP A 38 -1.28 -4.15 9.43
C ASP A 38 -0.10 -5.07 9.07
N GLY A 39 1.10 -4.52 9.11
CA GLY A 39 2.31 -5.22 8.67
C GLY A 39 3.49 -4.28 8.46
N SER A 40 4.66 -4.86 8.24
CA SER A 40 5.86 -4.16 7.78
C SER A 40 5.88 -4.04 6.26
N ALA A 41 6.82 -3.24 5.73
CA ALA A 41 7.04 -3.15 4.28
C ALA A 41 7.24 -4.54 3.65
N ASP A 42 8.04 -5.39 4.30
CA ASP A 42 8.35 -6.74 3.81
C ASP A 42 7.11 -7.63 3.80
N ASP A 43 6.20 -7.48 4.78
CA ASP A 43 4.94 -8.23 4.81
C ASP A 43 4.04 -7.87 3.62
N PHE A 44 3.90 -6.56 3.34
CA PHE A 44 3.09 -6.10 2.21
C PHE A 44 3.69 -6.47 0.86
N ILE A 45 5.01 -6.32 0.69
CA ILE A 45 5.72 -6.70 -0.54
C ILE A 45 5.62 -8.20 -0.77
N SER A 46 5.89 -9.02 0.25
CA SER A 46 5.77 -10.48 0.15
C SER A 46 4.34 -10.92 -0.18
N TYR A 47 3.35 -10.23 0.39
CA TYR A 47 1.94 -10.50 0.09
C TYR A 47 1.64 -10.25 -1.40
N ILE A 48 1.93 -9.06 -1.93
CA ILE A 48 1.61 -8.76 -3.34
C ILE A 48 2.45 -9.59 -4.32
N GLU A 49 3.70 -9.92 -3.97
CA GLU A 49 4.54 -10.84 -4.74
C GLU A 49 3.88 -12.23 -4.82
N SER A 50 3.34 -12.74 -3.70
CA SER A 50 2.62 -14.02 -3.67
C SER A 50 1.36 -14.03 -4.53
N GLN A 51 0.76 -12.86 -4.82
CA GLN A 51 -0.37 -12.70 -5.72
C GLN A 51 0.05 -12.54 -7.19
N GLY A 52 1.35 -12.58 -7.48
CA GLY A 52 1.89 -12.45 -8.84
C GLY A 52 2.08 -11.01 -9.31
N ALA A 53 2.25 -10.06 -8.38
CA ALA A 53 2.56 -8.67 -8.72
C ALA A 53 3.91 -8.57 -9.48
N SER A 54 4.00 -7.60 -10.40
CA SER A 54 5.23 -7.35 -11.16
C SER A 54 6.31 -6.68 -10.30
N GLU A 55 7.57 -6.74 -10.73
CA GLU A 55 8.68 -6.07 -10.06
C GLU A 55 8.43 -4.55 -9.89
N GLU A 56 7.77 -3.91 -10.87
CA GLU A 56 7.37 -2.50 -10.77
C GLU A 56 6.37 -2.28 -9.64
N ALA A 57 5.37 -3.15 -9.48
CA ALA A 57 4.41 -3.08 -8.40
C ALA A 57 5.06 -3.31 -7.02
N LEU A 58 6.04 -4.22 -6.92
CA LEU A 58 6.83 -4.41 -5.69
C LEU A 58 7.60 -3.13 -5.33
N LYS A 59 8.21 -2.48 -6.32
CA LYS A 59 8.92 -1.22 -6.12
C LYS A 59 7.96 -0.10 -5.69
N VAL A 60 6.80 0.01 -6.33
CA VAL A 60 5.78 1.02 -5.98
C VAL A 60 5.25 0.79 -4.56
N MET A 61 5.05 -0.46 -4.15
CA MET A 61 4.67 -0.80 -2.77
C MET A 61 5.74 -0.36 -1.76
N SER A 62 7.02 -0.66 -2.04
CA SER A 62 8.14 -0.23 -1.21
C SER A 62 8.22 1.30 -1.11
N ASP A 63 8.12 2.00 -2.24
CA ASP A 63 8.14 3.46 -2.31
C ASP A 63 6.95 4.07 -1.56
N ALA A 64 5.75 3.49 -1.69
CA ALA A 64 4.53 3.93 -1.00
C ALA A 64 4.65 3.77 0.51
N TYR A 65 5.14 2.63 0.98
CA TYR A 65 5.34 2.39 2.40
C TYR A 65 6.42 3.31 2.99
N ALA A 66 7.49 3.59 2.23
CA ALA A 66 8.51 4.55 2.63
C ALA A 66 7.96 5.98 2.77
N LEU A 67 6.96 6.36 1.97
CA LEU A 67 6.25 7.63 2.10
C LEU A 67 5.32 7.64 3.31
N PHE A 68 4.62 6.54 3.57
CA PHE A 68 3.76 6.37 4.75
C PHE A 68 4.54 6.57 6.06
N ILE A 69 5.70 5.93 6.21
CA ILE A 69 6.54 6.08 7.41
C ILE A 69 7.20 7.46 7.52
N LYS A 70 7.54 8.10 6.39
CA LYS A 70 8.14 9.46 6.39
C LYS A 70 7.11 10.55 6.66
N GLY A 71 5.85 10.28 6.36
CA GLY A 71 4.75 11.22 6.50
C GLY A 71 4.30 11.47 7.95
N ASP A 72 4.82 10.71 8.92
CA ASP A 72 4.45 10.72 10.34
C ASP A 72 2.93 10.85 10.57
N ASN A 73 2.26 9.69 10.65
CA ASN A 73 1.07 9.54 11.48
C ASN A 73 1.48 9.48 12.96
#